data_AF-A0A753BAG6-F1
#
_entry.id   AF-A0A753BAG6-F1
#
_cell.length_a   1.000
_cell.length_b   1.000
_cell.length_c   1.000
_cell.angle_alpha   90.00
_cell.angle_beta   90.00
_cell.angle_gamma   90.00
#
_symmetry.space_group_name_H-M   'P 1'
#
loop_
_entity.id
_entity.type
_entity.pdbx_description
1 polymer ?
#
loop_
_entity_poly.entity_id
_entity_poly.type
_entity_poly.pdbx_seq_one_letter_code
_entity_poly.pdbx_strand_id
1 'polypeptide(L)'
;MCMFNPPHPGEVLRDYLGDISVAQCARSLKITRFRLSRLLNGHIPVTADIALSLSTLLETRAELWMDMLSEYALWQARQKPRPAICPR
;
A
#
# COMPACT_ATOMS: atom_id res chain seq x y z
N MET A 1 9.52 4.38 15.96
CA MET A 1 10.67 3.44 15.92
C MET A 1 10.95 3.15 14.45
N CYS A 2 12.21 3.21 13.99
CA CYS A 2 12.53 2.96 12.58
C CYS A 2 12.48 1.46 12.31
N MET A 3 11.43 0.98 11.63
CA MET A 3 11.35 -0.40 11.16
C MET A 3 12.48 -0.66 10.15
N PHE A 4 13.26 -1.71 10.41
CA PHE A 4 14.25 -2.24 9.48
C PHE A 4 13.45 -3.04 8.44
N ASN A 5 13.20 -2.47 7.25
CA ASN A 5 12.37 -3.05 6.18
C ASN A 5 10.85 -3.05 6.48
N PRO A 6 10.17 -1.89 6.43
CA PRO A 6 8.71 -1.84 6.48
C PRO A 6 8.11 -2.68 5.32
N PRO A 7 7.05 -3.47 5.57
CA PRO A 7 6.40 -4.25 4.52
C PRO A 7 5.63 -3.35 3.55
N HIS A 8 5.51 -3.76 2.28
CA HIS A 8 4.68 -3.02 1.33
C HIS A 8 3.19 -3.20 1.71
N PRO A 9 2.37 -2.12 1.74
CA PRO A 9 0.97 -2.21 2.17
C PRO A 9 0.13 -3.19 1.33
N GLY A 10 0.48 -3.36 0.06
CA GLY A 10 -0.14 -4.37 -0.80
C GLY A 10 0.18 -5.82 -0.43
N GLU A 11 1.37 -6.11 0.10
CA GLU A 11 1.70 -7.45 0.60
C GLU A 11 0.91 -7.75 1.88
N VAL A 12 0.82 -6.77 2.79
CA VAL A 12 -0.01 -6.90 3.99
C VAL A 12 -1.49 -7.04 3.64
N LEU A 13 -1.97 -6.32 2.62
CA LEU A 13 -3.33 -6.48 2.12
C LEU A 13 -3.59 -7.90 1.63
N ARG A 14 -2.61 -8.54 0.98
CA ARG A 14 -2.74 -9.93 0.52
C ARG A 14 -2.99 -10.88 1.68
N ASP A 15 -2.25 -10.72 2.78
CA ASP A 15 -2.44 -11.51 3.98
C ASP A 15 -3.79 -11.21 4.64
N TYR A 16 -4.22 -9.95 4.62
CA TYR A 16 -5.51 -9.52 5.16
C TYR A 16 -6.71 -10.09 4.39
N LEU A 17 -6.56 -10.26 3.07
CA LEU A 17 -7.60 -10.84 2.22
C LEU A 17 -7.75 -12.35 2.43
N GLY A 18 -6.71 -13.06 2.89
CA GLY A 18 -6.75 -14.50 3.14
C GLY A 18 -7.30 -15.29 1.93
N ASP A 19 -8.40 -16.01 2.16
CA ASP A 19 -9.09 -16.83 1.14
C ASP A 19 -10.09 -16.05 0.27
N ILE A 20 -10.25 -14.74 0.49
CA ILE A 20 -11.18 -13.93 -0.30
C ILE A 20 -10.68 -13.87 -1.76
N SER A 21 -11.59 -14.15 -2.69
CA SER A 21 -11.29 -14.06 -4.12
C SER A 21 -10.86 -12.66 -4.52
N VAL A 22 -9.66 -12.55 -5.09
CA VAL A 22 -9.14 -11.31 -5.70
C VAL A 22 -10.14 -10.69 -6.69
N ALA A 23 -10.93 -11.51 -7.40
CA ALA A 23 -11.94 -11.01 -8.31
C ALA A 23 -13.10 -10.33 -7.60
N GLN A 24 -13.51 -10.85 -6.44
CA GLN A 24 -14.57 -10.25 -5.63
C GLN A 24 -14.09 -8.94 -4.98
N CYS A 25 -12.88 -8.93 -4.42
CA CYS A 25 -12.27 -7.71 -3.88
C CYS A 25 -12.13 -6.61 -4.95
N ALA A 26 -11.65 -6.97 -6.14
CA ALA A 26 -11.50 -6.02 -7.24
C ALA A 26 -12.84 -5.37 -7.63
N ARG A 27 -13.94 -6.15 -7.64
CA ARG A 27 -15.29 -5.63 -7.89
C ARG A 27 -15.75 -4.69 -6.78
N SER A 28 -15.57 -5.06 -5.51
CA SER A 28 -15.93 -4.20 -4.37
C SER A 28 -15.16 -2.88 -4.37
N LEU A 29 -13.88 -2.93 -4.72
CA LEU A 29 -13.01 -1.75 -4.85
C LEU A 29 -13.18 -1.00 -6.18
N LYS A 30 -14.06 -1.46 -7.08
CA LYS A 30 -14.29 -0.89 -8.43
C LYS A 30 -13.02 -0.71 -9.26
N ILE A 31 -12.02 -1.58 -9.07
CA ILE A 31 -10.78 -1.60 -9.84
C ILE A 31 -10.67 -2.87 -10.68
N THR A 32 -9.81 -2.85 -11.69
CA THR A 32 -9.56 -4.07 -12.47
C THR A 32 -8.83 -5.11 -11.63
N ARG A 33 -9.12 -6.41 -11.87
CA ARG A 33 -8.39 -7.52 -11.24
C ARG A 33 -6.88 -7.42 -11.47
N PHE A 34 -6.47 -6.96 -12.65
CA PHE A 34 -5.05 -6.72 -12.96
C PHE A 34 -4.43 -5.66 -12.05
N ARG A 35 -5.13 -4.53 -11.83
CA ARG A 35 -4.68 -3.47 -10.93
C ARG A 35 -4.57 -3.98 -9.49
N LEU A 36 -5.58 -4.70 -9.00
CA LEU A 36 -5.53 -5.29 -7.66
C LEU A 36 -4.37 -6.30 -7.54
N SER A 37 -4.18 -7.17 -8.53
CA SER A 37 -3.06 -8.12 -8.54
C SER A 37 -1.70 -7.43 -8.48
N ARG A 38 -1.50 -6.36 -9.26
CA ARG A 38 -0.27 -5.56 -9.22
C ARG A 38 -0.06 -4.93 -7.84
N LEU A 39 -1.12 -4.47 -7.19
CA LEU A 39 -1.07 -3.90 -5.85
C LEU A 39 -0.69 -4.97 -4.81
N LEU A 40 -1.34 -6.13 -4.84
CA LEU A 40 -1.08 -7.25 -3.92
C LEU A 40 0.33 -7.83 -4.01
N ASN A 41 0.98 -7.71 -5.19
CA ASN A 41 2.36 -8.13 -5.40
C ASN A 41 3.39 -7.00 -5.22
N GLY A 42 2.99 -5.86 -4.63
CA GLY A 42 3.92 -4.77 -4.33
C GLY A 42 4.44 -3.99 -5.55
N HIS A 43 3.84 -4.17 -6.72
CA HIS A 43 4.28 -3.49 -7.94
C HIS A 43 3.72 -2.08 -8.10
N ILE A 44 2.62 -1.76 -7.42
CA ILE A 44 2.04 -0.41 -7.40
C ILE A 44 1.67 -0.02 -5.96
N PRO A 45 1.77 1.28 -5.62
CA PRO A 45 1.42 1.77 -4.30
C PRO A 45 -0.10 1.78 -4.07
N VAL A 46 -0.50 1.82 -2.80
CA VAL A 46 -1.90 2.05 -2.40
C VAL A 46 -2.22 3.54 -2.52
N THR A 47 -3.13 3.91 -3.42
CA THR A 47 -3.57 5.30 -3.55
C THR A 47 -4.61 5.65 -2.49
N ALA A 48 -4.78 6.94 -2.17
CA ALA A 48 -5.77 7.41 -1.19
C ALA A 48 -7.20 6.90 -1.47
N ASP A 49 -7.61 6.87 -2.74
CA ASP A 49 -8.91 6.32 -3.17
C ASP A 49 -9.07 4.83 -2.84
N ILE A 50 -7.99 4.05 -2.99
CA ILE A 50 -7.97 2.63 -2.63
C ILE A 50 -7.96 2.48 -1.12
N ALA A 51 -7.19 3.29 -0.39
CA ALA A 51 -7.17 3.28 1.07
C ALA A 51 -8.55 3.57 1.68
N LEU A 52 -9.29 4.55 1.12
CA LEU A 52 -10.68 4.83 1.51
C LEU A 52 -11.59 3.65 1.18
N SER A 53 -11.49 3.08 -0.01
CA SER A 53 -12.29 1.91 -0.39
C SER A 53 -11.99 0.67 0.48
N LEU A 54 -10.73 0.49 0.88
CA LEU A 54 -10.30 -0.56 1.81
C LEU A 54 -10.82 -0.32 3.22
N SER A 55 -10.86 0.93 3.68
CA SER A 55 -11.41 1.28 4.99
C SER A 55 -12.87 0.85 5.12
N THR A 56 -13.68 1.06 4.07
CA THR A 56 -15.08 0.62 4.01
C THR A 56 -15.21 -0.89 3.86
N LEU A 57 -14.34 -1.54 3.07
CA LEU A 57 -14.45 -2.97 2.80
C LEU A 57 -13.99 -3.84 3.99
N LEU A 58 -12.96 -3.40 4.72
CA LEU A 58 -12.29 -4.18 5.76
C LEU A 58 -12.55 -3.63 7.16
N GLU A 59 -13.41 -2.61 7.30
CA GLU A 59 -13.68 -1.90 8.55
C GLU A 59 -12.38 -1.40 9.23
N THR A 60 -11.44 -0.94 8.40
CA THR A 60 -10.14 -0.40 8.85
C THR A 60 -10.11 1.12 8.71
N ARG A 61 -9.02 1.76 9.15
CA ARG A 61 -8.79 3.19 8.93
C ARG A 61 -8.04 3.42 7.63
N ALA A 62 -8.45 4.42 6.84
CA ALA A 62 -7.74 4.75 5.60
C ALA A 62 -6.30 5.23 5.86
N GLU A 63 -6.08 5.94 6.98
CA GLU A 63 -4.73 6.41 7.36
C GLU A 63 -3.77 5.26 7.60
N LEU A 64 -4.24 4.12 8.13
CA LEU A 64 -3.41 2.92 8.34
C LEU A 64 -2.64 2.55 7.06
N TRP A 65 -3.36 2.45 5.94
CA TRP A 65 -2.78 2.06 4.65
C TRP A 65 -1.84 3.13 4.09
N MET A 66 -2.17 4.41 4.30
CA MET A 66 -1.37 5.55 3.84
C MET A 66 -0.09 5.73 4.66
N ASP A 67 -0.16 5.50 5.97
CA ASP A 67 0.99 5.55 6.88
C ASP A 67 1.99 4.45 6.52
N MET A 68 1.50 3.22 6.29
CA MET A 68 2.33 2.10 5.82
C MET A 68 3.00 2.40 4.47
N LEU A 69 2.25 2.96 3.51
CA LEU A 69 2.84 3.37 2.23
C LEU A 69 3.92 4.43 2.43
N SER A 70 3.67 5.41 3.30
CA SER A 70 4.59 6.51 3.57
C SER A 70 5.89 6.00 4.19
N GLU A 71 5.79 5.11 5.18
CA GLU A 71 6.95 4.46 5.81
C GLU A 71 7.75 3.64 4.79
N TYR A 72 7.06 2.84 3.96
CA TYR A 72 7.68 2.07 2.89
C TYR A 72 8.40 2.94 1.87
N ALA A 73 7.73 3.98 1.37
CA ALA A 73 8.29 4.89 0.39
C ALA A 73 9.49 5.67 0.94
N LEU A 74 9.40 6.14 2.20
CA LEU A 74 10.52 6.81 2.88
C LEU A 74 11.70 5.86 3.09
N TRP A 75 11.45 4.61 3.46
CA TRP A 75 12.49 3.61 3.59
C TRP A 75 13.18 3.35 2.26
N GLN A 76 12.43 3.11 1.18
CA GLN A 76 12.99 2.95 -0.17
C GLN A 76 13.82 4.17 -0.60
N ALA A 77 13.32 5.37 -0.32
CA ALA A 77 14.02 6.62 -0.65
C ALA A 77 15.26 6.87 0.21
N ARG A 78 15.39 6.24 1.38
CA ARG A 78 16.61 6.29 2.21
C ARG A 78 17.71 5.36 1.67
N GLN A 79 17.36 4.31 0.94
CA GLN A 79 18.34 3.40 0.33
C GLN A 79 19.04 3.96 -0.91
N LYS A 80 18.54 5.06 -1.47
CA LYS A 80 19.12 5.72 -2.64
C LYS A 80 20.01 6.88 -2.22
N PRO A 81 21.13 7.13 -2.91
CA PRO A 81 21.95 8.31 -2.65
C PRO A 81 21.12 9.57 -2.90
N ARG A 82 21.15 10.49 -1.94
CA ARG A 82 20.43 11.77 -2.03
C ARG A 82 21.36 12.86 -2.58
N PRO A 83 20.87 13.72 -3.48
CA PRO A 83 21.62 14.91 -3.86
C PRO A 83 21.84 15.79 -2.62
N ALA A 84 22.97 16.47 -2.56
CA ALA A 84 23.20 17.49 -1.54
C ALA A 84 22.18 18.61 -1.74
N ILE A 85 21.31 18.81 -0.75
CA ILE A 85 20.34 19.90 -0.75
C ILE A 85 20.96 21.04 0.06
N CYS A 86 21.28 22.17 -0.59
CA CYS A 86 21.65 23.38 0.14
C CYS A 86 20.36 24.08 0.58
N PRO A 87 20.06 24.18 1.89
CA PRO A 87 18.97 25.01 2.37
C PRO A 87 19.29 26.48 2.03
N ARG A 88 18.30 27.20 1.50
CA ARG A 88 18.37 28.65 1.28
C ARG A 88 18.05 29.41 2.55
#